data_AF-A0A061RGE4-F1
#
_entry.id   AF-A0A061RGE4-F1
#
_cell.length_a   1.000
_cell.length_b   1.000
_cell.length_c   1.000
_cell.angle_alpha   90.00
_cell.angle_beta   90.00
_cell.angle_gamma   90.00
#
_symmetry.space_group_name_H-M   'P 1'
#
loop_
_entity.id
_entity.type
_entity.pdbx_description
1 polymer ?
#
loop_
_entity_poly.entity_id
_entity_poly.type
_entity_poly.pdbx_seq_one_letter_code
_entity_poly.pdbx_strand_id
1 'polypeptide(L)'
;MSREEEGTEEDIGVKHIILFLPNLICYLRCSLILCGIFAEYYVGAHIALWVFLASFALDFLDGYTARRLSQVSGFGAFLDVLTDNFSRGILWCWGAASPAAFLVPLLEMTAFVLAAWKTGCFSAAPWWVKAVTR
;
A
#
# COMPACT_ATOMS: atom_id res chain seq x y z
N MET A 1 -18.32 -28.49 26.01
CA MET A 1 -17.83 -28.40 24.62
C MET A 1 -18.17 -27.01 24.10
N SER A 2 -17.64 -25.96 24.76
CA SER A 2 -18.39 -24.68 24.82
C SER A 2 -17.56 -23.41 25.10
N ARG A 3 -16.23 -23.45 24.97
CA ARG A 3 -15.40 -22.24 25.06
C ARG A 3 -14.00 -22.45 24.49
N GLU A 4 -13.41 -23.61 24.75
CA GLU A 4 -12.11 -23.98 24.18
C GLU A 4 -12.19 -24.25 22.67
N GLU A 5 -13.23 -24.94 22.19
CA GLU A 5 -13.43 -25.17 20.75
C GLU A 5 -13.72 -23.87 20.00
N GLU A 6 -14.53 -22.98 20.57
CA GLU A 6 -14.87 -21.67 19.99
C GLU A 6 -13.62 -20.79 19.84
N GLY A 7 -12.74 -20.76 20.85
CA GLY A 7 -11.46 -20.06 20.75
C GLY A 7 -10.47 -20.70 19.76
N THR A 8 -10.58 -22.01 19.52
CA THR A 8 -9.70 -22.72 18.57
C THR A 8 -10.15 -22.46 17.13
N GLU A 9 -11.44 -22.42 16.85
CA GLU A 9 -11.99 -22.09 15.53
C GLU A 9 -11.73 -20.63 15.14
N GLU A 10 -11.84 -19.70 16.11
CA GLU A 10 -11.51 -18.29 15.90
C GLU A 10 -10.02 -18.12 15.55
N ASP A 11 -9.10 -18.79 16.27
CA ASP A 11 -7.66 -18.75 15.99
C ASP A 11 -7.31 -19.31 14.59
N ILE A 12 -7.95 -20.40 14.18
CA ILE A 12 -7.76 -20.96 12.83
C ILE A 12 -8.23 -19.98 11.76
N GLY A 13 -9.39 -19.32 11.98
CA GLY A 13 -9.90 -18.29 11.10
C GLY A 13 -8.96 -17.10 10.95
N VAL A 14 -8.41 -16.60 12.07
CA VAL A 14 -7.44 -15.50 12.08
C VAL A 14 -6.15 -15.87 11.36
N LYS A 15 -5.59 -17.05 11.63
CA LYS A 15 -4.39 -17.55 10.94
C LYS A 15 -4.58 -17.64 9.42
N HIS A 16 -5.74 -18.13 8.99
CA HIS A 16 -6.05 -18.23 7.58
C HIS A 16 -6.09 -16.86 6.89
N ILE A 17 -6.64 -15.84 7.56
CA ILE A 17 -6.68 -14.46 7.05
C ILE A 17 -5.26 -13.86 6.97
N ILE A 18 -4.42 -14.05 7.99
CA ILE A 18 -3.04 -13.54 8.00
C ILE A 18 -2.23 -14.16 6.84
N LEU A 19 -2.48 -15.43 6.51
CA LEU A 19 -1.79 -16.16 5.46
C LEU A 19 -2.42 -16.04 4.07
N PHE A 20 -3.42 -15.17 3.88
CA PHE A 20 -3.94 -14.88 2.55
C PHE A 20 -2.82 -14.43 1.61
N LEU A 21 -2.87 -14.91 0.36
CA LEU A 21 -1.89 -14.58 -0.66
C LEU A 21 -1.69 -13.06 -0.84
N PRO A 22 -2.74 -12.21 -0.92
CA PRO A 22 -2.55 -10.76 -0.96
C PRO A 22 -1.83 -10.20 0.28
N ASN A 23 -2.09 -10.73 1.47
CA ASN A 23 -1.41 -10.29 2.69
C ASN A 23 0.07 -10.71 2.71
N LEU A 24 0.39 -11.90 2.18
CA LEU A 24 1.77 -12.34 2.01
C LEU A 24 2.54 -11.45 1.02
N ILE A 25 1.89 -11.02 -0.07
CA ILE A 25 2.47 -10.05 -1.00
C ILE A 25 2.71 -8.71 -0.29
N CYS A 26 1.77 -8.27 0.54
CA CYS A 26 1.92 -7.04 1.34
C CYS A 26 3.11 -7.15 2.33
N TYR A 27 3.31 -8.28 2.99
CA TYR A 27 4.49 -8.52 3.84
C TYR A 27 5.80 -8.51 3.05
N LEU A 28 5.80 -9.06 1.83
CA LEU A 28 6.94 -8.98 0.94
C LEU A 28 7.24 -7.52 0.55
N ARG A 29 6.21 -6.71 0.27
CA ARG A 29 6.36 -5.27 0.00
C ARG A 29 7.00 -4.53 1.17
N CYS A 30 6.52 -4.75 2.39
CA CYS A 30 7.13 -4.19 3.60
C CYS A 30 8.62 -4.54 3.70
N SER A 31 8.97 -5.80 3.43
CA SER A 31 10.35 -6.27 3.45
C SER A 31 11.19 -5.61 2.35
N LEU A 32 10.66 -5.46 1.13
CA LEU A 32 11.33 -4.78 0.03
C LEU A 32 11.56 -3.29 0.32
N ILE A 33 10.60 -2.61 0.95
CA ILE A 33 10.77 -1.21 1.36
C ILE A 33 11.95 -1.07 2.33
N LEU A 34 12.03 -1.95 3.34
CA LEU A 34 13.14 -1.97 4.29
C LEU A 34 14.48 -2.31 3.61
N CYS A 35 14.48 -3.28 2.69
CA CYS A 35 15.65 -3.60 1.87
C CYS A 35 16.06 -2.43 0.98
N GLY A 36 15.12 -1.64 0.47
CA GLY A 36 15.36 -0.44 -0.32
C GLY A 36 16.09 0.62 0.48
N ILE A 37 15.64 0.89 1.71
CA ILE A 37 16.33 1.80 2.65
C ILE A 37 17.75 1.31 2.94
N PHE A 38 17.91 0.02 3.22
CA PHE A 38 19.23 -0.55 3.47
C PHE A 38 20.14 -0.44 2.23
N ALA A 39 19.62 -0.76 1.05
CA ALA A 39 20.35 -0.64 -0.21
C ALA A 39 20.77 0.79 -0.49
N GLU A 40 19.93 1.78 -0.17
CA GLU A 40 20.25 3.19 -0.35
C GLU A 40 21.48 3.59 0.48
N TYR A 41 21.52 3.16 1.74
CA TYR A 41 22.59 3.52 2.67
C TYR A 41 23.90 2.76 2.43
N TYR A 42 23.83 1.46 2.09
CA TYR A 42 25.00 0.57 2.08
C TYR A 42 25.47 0.14 0.68
N VAL A 43 24.62 0.21 -0.35
CA VAL A 43 24.92 -0.36 -1.68
C VAL A 43 24.95 0.72 -2.75
N GLY A 44 23.95 1.60 -2.75
CA GLY A 44 23.84 2.74 -3.65
C GLY A 44 22.41 3.00 -4.13
N ALA A 45 22.14 4.28 -4.43
CA ALA A 45 20.83 4.79 -4.81
C ALA A 45 20.19 4.10 -6.04
N HIS A 46 20.99 3.62 -6.98
CA HIS A 46 20.50 2.96 -8.19
C HIS A 46 19.84 1.60 -7.90
N ILE A 47 20.40 0.81 -6.98
CA ILE A 47 19.81 -0.46 -6.56
C ILE A 47 18.57 -0.21 -5.69
N ALA A 48 18.64 0.77 -4.78
CA ALA A 48 17.49 1.19 -3.97
C ALA A 48 16.28 1.55 -4.84
N LEU A 49 16.50 2.33 -5.91
CA LEU A 49 15.45 2.70 -6.87
C LEU A 49 14.77 1.48 -7.48
N TRP A 50 15.53 0.49 -7.96
CA TRP A 50 14.96 -0.74 -8.54
C TRP A 50 14.16 -1.55 -7.51
N VAL A 51 14.62 -1.61 -6.26
CA VAL A 51 13.90 -2.30 -5.18
C VAL A 51 12.59 -1.58 -4.84
N PHE A 52 12.60 -0.25 -4.77
CA PHE A 52 11.37 0.53 -4.58
C PHE A 52 10.40 0.35 -5.74
N LEU A 53 10.87 0.40 -6.99
CA LEU A 53 10.04 0.14 -8.17
C LEU A 53 9.40 -1.26 -8.13
N ALA A 54 10.14 -2.28 -7.69
CA ALA A 54 9.59 -3.62 -7.52
C ALA A 54 8.49 -3.64 -6.44
N SER A 55 8.68 -2.94 -5.32
CA SER A 55 7.64 -2.82 -4.27
C SER A 55 6.37 -2.14 -4.78
N PHE A 56 6.50 -1.06 -5.58
CA PHE A 56 5.36 -0.40 -6.20
C PHE A 56 4.65 -1.27 -7.24
N ALA A 57 5.37 -2.12 -7.97
CA ALA A 57 4.74 -3.05 -8.91
C ALA A 57 3.91 -4.12 -8.18
N LEU A 58 4.36 -4.54 -6.98
CA LEU A 58 3.66 -5.54 -6.16
C LEU A 58 2.38 -5.00 -5.51
N ASP A 59 2.28 -3.69 -5.29
CA ASP A 59 1.05 -3.01 -4.84
C ASP A 59 -0.14 -3.30 -5.76
N PHE A 60 0.10 -3.19 -7.07
CA PHE A 60 -0.95 -3.54 -8.01
C PHE A 60 -1.34 -5.02 -7.94
N LEU A 61 -0.37 -5.89 -7.62
CA LEU A 61 -0.55 -7.33 -7.61
C LEU A 61 -1.32 -7.82 -6.38
N ASP A 62 -1.10 -7.26 -5.19
CA ASP A 62 -1.87 -7.66 -3.99
C ASP A 62 -3.36 -7.33 -4.16
N GLY A 63 -3.71 -6.14 -4.65
CA GLY A 63 -5.09 -5.75 -4.91
C GLY A 63 -5.72 -6.56 -6.06
N TYR A 64 -4.95 -6.88 -7.10
CA TYR A 64 -5.42 -7.75 -8.18
C TYR A 64 -5.70 -9.17 -7.68
N THR A 65 -4.78 -9.76 -6.90
CA THR A 65 -4.92 -11.12 -6.36
C THR A 65 -6.05 -11.22 -5.34
N ALA A 66 -6.23 -10.21 -4.47
CA ALA A 66 -7.33 -10.16 -3.51
C ALA A 66 -8.71 -10.25 -4.21
N ARG A 67 -8.89 -9.50 -5.31
CA ARG A 67 -10.14 -9.51 -6.10
C ARG A 67 -10.32 -10.79 -6.90
N ARG A 68 -9.25 -11.33 -7.49
CA ARG A 68 -9.29 -12.57 -8.29
C ARG A 68 -9.57 -13.81 -7.45
N LEU A 69 -9.05 -13.86 -6.23
CA LEU A 69 -9.18 -15.00 -5.32
C LEU A 69 -10.31 -14.84 -4.31
N SER A 70 -11.05 -13.72 -4.36
CA SER A 70 -12.08 -13.36 -3.37
C SER A 70 -11.57 -13.40 -1.92
N GLN A 71 -10.28 -13.11 -1.71
CA GLN A 71 -9.59 -13.10 -0.42
C GLN A 71 -9.49 -11.68 0.15
N VAL A 72 -10.62 -10.96 0.17
CA VAL A 72 -10.68 -9.59 0.68
C VAL A 72 -10.96 -9.62 2.17
N SER A 73 -10.14 -8.93 2.97
CA SER A 73 -10.33 -8.81 4.42
C SER A 73 -10.07 -7.40 4.93
N GLY A 74 -10.71 -7.02 6.04
CA GLY A 74 -10.49 -5.72 6.68
C GLY A 74 -9.05 -5.54 7.18
N PHE A 75 -8.44 -6.61 7.68
CA PHE A 75 -7.02 -6.61 8.06
C PHE A 75 -6.10 -6.36 6.87
N GLY A 76 -6.35 -7.02 5.73
CA GLY A 76 -5.56 -6.80 4.52
C GLY A 76 -5.66 -5.37 4.01
N ALA A 77 -6.88 -4.80 3.99
CA ALA A 77 -7.09 -3.40 3.62
C ALA A 77 -6.39 -2.42 4.57
N PHE A 78 -6.39 -2.70 5.87
CA PHE A 78 -5.64 -1.90 6.85
C PHE A 78 -4.13 -1.99 6.64
N LEU A 79 -3.60 -3.20 6.43
CA LEU A 79 -2.18 -3.44 6.21
C LEU A 79 -1.67 -2.77 4.94
N ASP A 80 -2.48 -2.77 3.88
CA ASP A 80 -2.19 -2.10 2.62
C ASP A 80 -2.05 -0.58 2.80
N VAL A 81 -3.06 0.07 3.42
CA VAL A 81 -3.02 1.50 3.74
C VAL A 81 -1.82 1.87 4.63
N LEU A 82 -1.49 1.02 5.61
CA LEU A 82 -0.34 1.22 6.47
C LEU A 82 0.97 1.19 5.64
N THR A 83 1.14 0.17 4.82
CA THR A 83 2.32 -0.06 3.98
C THR A 83 2.52 1.07 2.97
N ASP A 84 1.44 1.53 2.36
CA ASP A 84 1.44 2.66 1.42
C ASP A 84 1.92 3.95 2.07
N ASN A 85 1.44 4.26 3.27
CA ASN A 85 1.86 5.47 3.97
C ASN A 85 3.34 5.42 4.38
N PHE A 86 3.84 4.23 4.79
CA PHE A 86 5.27 4.05 5.04
C PHE A 86 6.11 4.23 3.79
N SER A 87 5.73 3.56 2.70
CA SER A 87 6.42 3.67 1.40
C SER A 87 6.50 5.12 0.93
N ARG A 88 5.36 5.83 0.98
CA ARG A 88 5.26 7.24 0.63
C ARG A 88 6.14 8.12 1.50
N GLY A 89 6.08 7.94 2.83
CA GLY A 89 6.90 8.72 3.76
C GLY A 89 8.40 8.56 3.50
N ILE A 90 8.85 7.33 3.25
CA ILE A 90 10.25 7.05 2.92
C ILE A 90 10.64 7.70 1.60
N LEU A 91 9.80 7.57 0.57
CA LEU A 91 10.04 8.16 -0.74
C LEU A 91 10.16 9.69 -0.67
N TRP A 92 9.33 10.33 0.16
CA TRP A 92 9.36 11.77 0.37
C TRP A 92 10.61 12.22 1.13
N CYS A 93 11.01 11.48 2.16
CA CYS A 93 12.25 11.73 2.89
C CYS A 93 13.48 11.55 2.00
N TRP A 94 13.50 10.51 1.16
CA TRP A 94 14.55 10.31 0.17
C TRP A 94 14.59 11.46 -0.84
N GLY A 95 13.41 11.88 -1.31
CA GLY A 95 13.30 12.95 -2.30
C GLY A 95 13.68 14.33 -1.78
N ALA A 96 13.50 14.60 -0.50
CA ALA A 96 13.91 15.87 0.12
C ALA A 96 15.43 16.13 0.04
N ALA A 97 16.25 15.08 -0.11
CA ALA A 97 17.70 15.21 -0.23
C ALA A 97 18.19 15.73 -1.60
N SER A 98 17.33 15.76 -2.64
CA SER A 98 17.71 16.32 -3.95
C SER A 98 16.57 17.09 -4.62
N PRO A 99 16.81 18.28 -5.20
CA PRO A 99 15.77 19.08 -5.86
C PRO A 99 15.04 18.36 -7.00
N ALA A 100 15.69 17.41 -7.67
CA ALA A 100 15.10 16.63 -8.76
C ALA A 100 14.11 15.57 -8.26
N ALA A 101 14.24 15.13 -7.01
CA ALA A 101 13.41 14.05 -6.48
C ALA A 101 12.03 14.52 -5.97
N PHE A 102 11.76 15.82 -5.92
CA PHE A 102 10.40 16.36 -5.74
C PHE A 102 9.43 15.99 -6.88
N LEU A 103 9.96 15.63 -8.06
CA LEU A 103 9.14 15.18 -9.18
C LEU A 103 8.36 13.90 -8.86
N VAL A 104 8.93 13.03 -8.03
CA VAL A 104 8.32 11.74 -7.70
C VAL A 104 7.10 11.90 -6.77
N PRO A 105 7.18 12.61 -5.62
CA PRO A 105 6.01 12.97 -4.82
C PRO A 105 4.93 13.73 -5.59
N LEU A 106 5.32 14.64 -6.49
CA LEU A 106 4.37 15.40 -7.31
C LEU A 106 3.62 14.50 -8.30
N LEU A 107 4.31 13.57 -8.94
CA LEU A 107 3.71 12.57 -9.82
C LEU A 107 2.77 11.62 -9.04
N GLU A 108 3.18 11.19 -7.85
CA GLU A 108 2.34 10.36 -6.98
C GLU A 108 1.05 11.09 -6.58
N MET A 109 1.16 12.34 -6.12
CA MET A 109 0.01 13.16 -5.71
C MET A 109 -0.94 13.43 -6.88
N THR A 110 -0.41 13.70 -8.07
CA THR A 110 -1.23 13.91 -9.27
C THR A 110 -1.94 12.62 -9.71
N ALA A 111 -1.26 11.47 -9.70
CA ALA A 111 -1.86 10.18 -9.99
C ALA A 111 -3.00 9.83 -9.00
N PHE A 112 -2.77 10.05 -7.70
CA PHE A 112 -3.77 9.82 -6.66
C PHE A 112 -5.02 10.71 -6.85
N VAL A 113 -4.82 12.01 -7.10
CA VAL A 113 -5.94 12.94 -7.34
C VAL A 113 -6.75 12.53 -8.58
N LEU A 114 -6.09 12.15 -9.66
CA LEU A 114 -6.76 11.70 -10.89
C LEU A 114 -7.53 10.39 -10.67
N ALA A 115 -6.97 9.46 -9.91
CA ALA A 115 -7.65 8.22 -9.55
C ALA A 115 -8.88 8.46 -8.66
N ALA A 116 -8.75 9.30 -7.63
CA ALA A 116 -9.84 9.69 -6.73
C ALA A 116 -10.96 10.45 -7.46
N TRP A 117 -10.60 11.25 -8.47
CA TRP A 117 -11.56 11.90 -9.34
C TRP A 117 -12.39 10.89 -10.13
N LYS A 118 -11.73 9.89 -10.73
CA LYS A 118 -12.37 8.89 -11.59
C LYS A 118 -13.32 7.96 -10.83
N THR A 119 -13.10 7.73 -9.53
CA THR A 119 -13.95 6.85 -8.70
C THR A 119 -15.19 7.55 -8.13
N GLY A 120 -15.43 8.83 -8.43
CA GLY A 120 -16.63 9.54 -7.98
C GLY A 120 -16.66 9.81 -6.48
N CYS A 121 -15.49 9.84 -5.84
CA CYS A 121 -15.29 10.05 -4.39
C CYS A 121 -15.92 11.37 -3.88
N PHE A 122 -16.25 12.30 -4.78
CA PHE A 122 -16.88 13.58 -4.47
C PHE A 122 -18.42 13.54 -4.41
N SER A 123 -19.06 12.38 -4.58
CA SER A 123 -20.52 12.25 -4.47
C SER A 123 -21.05 12.65 -3.08
N ALA A 124 -20.23 12.46 -2.03
CA ALA A 124 -20.52 12.90 -0.66
C ALA A 124 -19.83 14.22 -0.26
N ALA A 125 -19.19 14.93 -1.20
CA ALA A 125 -18.42 16.13 -0.87
C ALA A 125 -19.30 17.33 -0.49
N PRO A 126 -18.75 18.30 0.29
CA PRO A 126 -19.40 19.57 0.58
C PRO A 126 -19.81 20.32 -0.69
N TRP A 127 -20.84 21.16 -0.57
CA TRP A 127 -21.46 21.85 -1.70
C TRP A 127 -20.47 22.68 -2.55
N TRP A 128 -19.47 23.29 -1.92
CA TRP A 128 -18.47 24.13 -2.60
C TRP A 128 -17.51 23.31 -3.47
N VAL A 129 -17.21 22.06 -3.09
CA VAL A 129 -16.45 21.13 -3.94
C VAL A 129 -17.30 20.71 -5.14
N LYS A 130 -18.56 20.35 -4.89
CA LYS A 130 -19.53 19.96 -5.94
C LYS A 130 -19.82 21.07 -6.96
N ALA A 131 -19.69 22.34 -6.57
CA ALA A 131 -19.89 23.48 -7.45
C ALA A 131 -18.79 23.59 -8.53
N VAL A 132 -17.58 23.13 -8.23
CA VAL A 132 -16.42 23.16 -9.14
C VAL A 132 -16.32 21.86 -9.94
N THR A 133 -16.85 20.76 -9.42
CA THR A 133 -16.78 19.43 -10.06
C THR A 133 -17.98 19.10 -10.97
N ARG A 134 -18.86 20.06 -11.26
CA ARG A 134 -19.98 19.93 -12.19
C ARG A 134 -19.60 20.25 -13.62
#